data_AF-A0A972ZL01-F1
#
_entry.id   AF-A0A972ZL01-F1
#
_cell.length_a   1.000
_cell.length_b   1.000
_cell.length_c   1.000
_cell.angle_alpha   90.00
_cell.angle_beta   90.00
_cell.angle_gamma   90.00
#
_symmetry.space_group_name_H-M   'P 1'
#
loop_
_entity.id
_entity.type
_entity.pdbx_description
1 polymer ?
#
loop_
_entity_poly.entity_id
_entity_poly.type
_entity_poly.pdbx_seq_one_letter_code
_entity_poly.pdbx_strand_id
1 'polypeptide(L)'
;MGEFGASQPVARLEDQQLLRGKGRFVDDETLPGLAHAYVLRSPHAHAEINRIDATGAMAAAGVLAVLTGADYLADGLGPMPHIGPSIKKRDGSPPFVPPFTALTRDRARFVGDAVALVIAETRDQAKDAAERIDIDYAPLPAVTASAAAVSGDAAVLWPEIPGNECFV
;
A
#
# COMPACT_ATOMS: atom_id res chain seq x y z
N MET A 1 19.67 31.21 -28.26
CA MET A 1 20.09 30.56 -27.01
C MET A 1 20.86 31.62 -26.23
N GLY A 2 20.21 32.32 -25.29
CA GLY A 2 20.88 33.37 -24.51
C GLY A 2 21.73 32.74 -23.42
N GLU A 3 22.96 33.25 -23.22
CA GLU A 3 23.84 32.84 -22.13
C GLU A 3 23.22 33.28 -20.79
N PHE A 4 22.60 32.35 -20.06
CA PHE A 4 22.16 32.61 -18.70
C PHE A 4 23.23 32.12 -17.71
N GLY A 5 23.68 33.02 -16.84
CA GLY A 5 24.67 32.73 -15.79
C GLY A 5 24.04 32.25 -14.47
N ALA A 6 24.88 31.84 -13.52
CA ALA A 6 24.45 31.52 -12.17
C ALA A 6 23.81 32.75 -11.48
N SER A 7 22.78 32.52 -10.65
CA SER A 7 22.07 33.54 -9.85
C SER A 7 21.23 34.57 -10.62
N GLN A 8 20.88 34.30 -11.88
CA GLN A 8 19.88 35.10 -12.60
C GLN A 8 18.47 34.49 -12.47
N PRO A 9 17.41 35.32 -12.39
CA PRO A 9 16.03 34.84 -12.42
C PRO A 9 15.64 34.44 -13.85
N VAL A 10 15.89 33.18 -14.21
CA VAL A 10 15.55 32.62 -15.52
C VAL A 10 14.19 31.94 -15.44
N ALA A 11 13.34 32.13 -16.45
CA ALA A 11 12.08 31.39 -16.58
C ALA A 11 12.37 29.89 -16.76
N ARG A 12 11.56 29.03 -16.14
CA ARG A 12 11.77 27.57 -16.22
C ARG A 12 11.42 27.06 -17.62
N LEU A 13 12.17 26.07 -18.09
CA LEU A 13 11.93 25.49 -19.42
C LEU A 13 10.61 24.70 -19.45
N GLU A 14 10.28 24.08 -18.34
CA GLU A 14 9.12 23.22 -18.13
C GLU A 14 7.80 24.01 -18.16
N ASP A 15 7.83 25.31 -17.81
CA ASP A 15 6.64 26.17 -17.69
C ASP A 15 5.84 26.20 -18.99
N GLN A 16 6.50 26.16 -20.15
CA GLN A 16 5.82 26.22 -21.44
C GLN A 16 4.86 25.06 -21.66
N GLN A 17 5.21 23.85 -21.20
CA GLN A 17 4.36 22.67 -21.36
C GLN A 17 3.36 22.57 -20.20
N LEU A 18 3.84 22.76 -18.96
CA LEU A 18 3.02 22.59 -17.76
C LEU A 18 1.89 23.61 -17.69
N LEU A 19 2.14 24.89 -17.97
CA LEU A 19 1.12 25.94 -17.91
C LEU A 19 0.06 25.82 -19.01
N ARG A 20 0.28 24.96 -20.01
CA ARG A 20 -0.61 24.77 -21.16
C ARG A 20 -1.33 23.43 -21.14
N GLY A 21 -1.23 22.66 -20.05
CA GLY A 21 -1.80 21.31 -19.98
C GLY A 21 -1.16 20.33 -20.97
N LYS A 22 0.10 20.58 -21.35
CA LYS A 22 0.90 19.72 -22.24
C LYS A 22 1.98 18.92 -21.51
N GLY A 23 1.96 18.96 -20.17
CA GLY A 23 2.68 17.98 -19.37
C GLY A 23 2.14 16.58 -19.67
N ARG A 24 3.01 15.57 -19.59
CA ARG A 24 2.61 14.17 -19.68
C ARG A 24 2.93 13.50 -18.35
N PHE A 25 1.89 13.04 -17.69
CA PHE A 25 1.97 12.28 -16.45
C PHE A 25 1.48 10.85 -16.69
N VAL A 26 1.69 9.97 -15.72
CA VAL A 26 1.38 8.54 -15.86
C VAL A 26 -0.10 8.29 -16.22
N ASP A 27 -1.02 9.08 -15.67
CA ASP A 27 -2.47 8.92 -15.90
C ASP A 27 -2.95 9.56 -17.22
N ASP A 28 -2.09 10.28 -17.95
CA ASP A 28 -2.41 10.83 -19.27
C ASP A 28 -2.18 9.82 -20.40
N GLU A 29 -1.48 8.72 -20.11
CA GLU A 29 -1.10 7.72 -21.10
C GLU A 29 -2.27 6.76 -21.39
N THR A 30 -2.52 6.50 -22.68
CA THR A 30 -3.49 5.48 -23.11
C THR A 30 -2.78 4.50 -24.04
N LEU A 31 -2.84 3.21 -23.70
CA LEU A 31 -2.21 2.14 -24.47
C LEU A 31 -3.27 1.16 -24.98
N PRO A 32 -3.05 0.50 -26.14
CA PRO A 32 -3.91 -0.59 -26.57
C PRO A 32 -3.99 -1.69 -25.50
N GLY A 33 -5.22 -2.03 -25.09
CA GLY A 33 -5.43 -3.04 -24.04
C GLY A 33 -5.10 -2.57 -22.62
N LEU A 34 -5.05 -1.26 -22.36
CA LEU A 34 -4.89 -0.70 -21.02
C LEU A 34 -5.99 -1.23 -20.09
N ALA A 35 -5.58 -1.90 -19.01
CA ALA A 35 -6.44 -2.28 -17.90
C ALA A 35 -6.19 -1.35 -16.70
N HIS A 36 -7.18 -1.26 -15.81
CA HIS A 36 -7.12 -0.44 -14.62
C HIS A 36 -7.12 -1.31 -13.37
N ALA A 37 -6.26 -0.97 -12.42
CA ALA A 37 -6.18 -1.65 -11.14
C ALA A 37 -6.73 -0.77 -10.02
N TYR A 38 -7.49 -1.36 -9.11
CA TYR A 38 -7.98 -0.75 -7.88
C TYR A 38 -7.54 -1.59 -6.68
N VAL A 39 -6.91 -0.94 -5.70
CA VAL A 39 -6.49 -1.60 -4.46
C VAL A 39 -7.59 -1.41 -3.42
N LEU A 40 -8.24 -2.51 -3.02
CA LEU A 40 -9.11 -2.55 -1.87
C LEU A 40 -8.26 -2.52 -0.60
N ARG A 41 -8.58 -1.57 0.28
CA ARG A 41 -7.79 -1.29 1.48
C ARG A 41 -8.60 -1.55 2.75
N SER A 42 -7.91 -1.98 3.80
CA SER A 42 -8.51 -2.22 5.10
C SER A 42 -9.11 -0.93 5.68
N PRO A 43 -10.37 -0.96 6.14
CA PRO A 43 -10.96 0.13 6.92
C PRO A 43 -10.52 0.08 8.39
N HIS A 44 -9.89 -1.01 8.85
CA HIS A 44 -9.51 -1.23 10.23
C HIS A 44 -8.06 -0.83 10.50
N ALA A 45 -7.82 -0.17 11.63
CA ALA A 45 -6.49 0.20 12.11
C ALA A 45 -5.68 -1.01 12.59
N HIS A 46 -6.36 -2.04 13.10
CA HIS A 46 -5.75 -3.31 13.48
C HIS A 46 -6.83 -4.39 13.45
N ALA A 47 -6.65 -5.45 12.65
CA ALA A 47 -7.60 -6.56 12.57
C ALA A 47 -6.94 -7.81 12.00
N GLU A 48 -7.31 -8.99 12.49
CA GLU A 48 -7.06 -10.23 11.75
C GLU A 48 -8.00 -10.32 10.54
N ILE A 49 -7.55 -10.98 9.48
CA ILE A 49 -8.30 -11.26 8.27
C ILE A 49 -8.54 -12.77 8.23
N ASN A 50 -9.74 -13.18 8.63
CA ASN A 50 -10.09 -14.60 8.70
C ASN A 50 -10.35 -15.18 7.30
N ARG A 51 -10.97 -14.38 6.43
CA ARG A 51 -11.40 -14.81 5.09
C ARG A 51 -11.52 -13.60 4.16
N ILE A 52 -11.15 -13.82 2.89
CA ILE A 52 -11.44 -12.92 1.78
C ILE A 52 -12.21 -13.73 0.73
N ASP A 53 -13.39 -13.24 0.32
CA ASP A 53 -14.23 -13.85 -0.71
C ASP A 53 -14.41 -12.87 -1.87
N ALA A 54 -13.69 -13.17 -2.95
CA ALA A 54 -13.68 -12.38 -4.17
C ALA A 54 -14.65 -12.89 -5.24
N THR A 55 -15.47 -13.91 -4.95
CA THR A 55 -16.31 -14.56 -5.96
C THR A 55 -17.28 -13.60 -6.65
N GLY A 56 -17.91 -12.69 -5.88
CA GLY A 56 -18.80 -11.66 -6.42
C GLY A 56 -18.09 -10.62 -7.28
N ALA A 57 -16.85 -10.27 -6.93
CA ALA A 57 -16.01 -9.34 -7.67
C ALA A 57 -15.53 -9.97 -8.99
N MET A 58 -15.05 -11.22 -8.95
CA MET A 58 -14.60 -11.95 -10.14
C MET A 58 -15.72 -12.16 -11.18
N ALA A 59 -16.98 -12.23 -10.75
CA ALA A 59 -18.13 -12.36 -11.64
C ALA A 59 -18.63 -11.02 -12.21
N ALA A 60 -18.07 -9.87 -11.81
CA ALA A 60 -18.50 -8.57 -12.28
C ALA A 60 -18.03 -8.27 -13.71
N ALA A 61 -18.84 -7.51 -14.45
CA ALA A 61 -18.57 -7.19 -15.84
C ALA A 61 -17.26 -6.39 -16.00
N GLY A 62 -16.42 -6.80 -16.95
CA GLY A 62 -15.14 -6.16 -17.25
C GLY A 62 -14.03 -6.46 -16.26
N VAL A 63 -14.25 -7.27 -15.22
CA VAL A 63 -13.19 -7.72 -14.31
C VAL A 63 -12.33 -8.77 -15.00
N LEU A 64 -11.02 -8.54 -14.98
CA LEU A 64 -10.01 -9.40 -15.59
C LEU A 64 -9.34 -10.30 -14.55
N ALA A 65 -9.12 -9.78 -13.34
CA ALA A 65 -8.56 -10.53 -12.22
C ALA A 65 -8.89 -9.88 -10.87
N VAL A 66 -8.92 -10.70 -9.82
CA VAL A 66 -8.86 -10.23 -8.43
C VAL A 66 -7.74 -11.00 -7.75
N LEU A 67 -6.75 -10.28 -7.22
CA LEU A 67 -5.59 -10.84 -6.54
C LEU A 67 -5.64 -10.48 -5.07
N THR A 68 -5.18 -11.39 -4.22
CA THR A 68 -5.18 -11.27 -2.76
C THR A 68 -3.78 -11.55 -2.20
N GLY A 69 -3.60 -11.36 -0.89
CA GLY A 69 -2.37 -11.78 -0.21
C GLY A 69 -2.05 -13.28 -0.36
N ALA A 70 -3.03 -14.14 -0.68
CA ALA A 70 -2.78 -15.55 -0.97
C ALA A 70 -2.06 -15.75 -2.31
N ASP A 71 -2.48 -15.03 -3.36
CA ASP A 71 -1.84 -15.07 -4.68
C ASP A 71 -0.41 -14.52 -4.60
N TYR A 72 -0.22 -13.40 -3.89
CA TYR A 72 1.11 -12.81 -3.66
C TYR A 72 2.08 -13.78 -2.98
N LEU A 73 1.59 -14.53 -1.99
CA LEU A 73 2.38 -15.55 -1.30
C LEU A 73 2.69 -16.74 -2.21
N ALA A 74 1.71 -17.19 -3.00
CA ALA A 74 1.86 -18.31 -3.93
C ALA A 74 2.90 -18.03 -5.03
N ASP A 75 3.00 -16.77 -5.48
CA ASP A 75 4.00 -16.33 -6.46
C ASP A 75 5.43 -16.26 -5.88
N GLY A 76 5.60 -16.38 -4.56
CA GLY A 76 6.92 -16.42 -3.94
C GLY A 76 7.72 -15.12 -4.05
N LEU A 77 7.05 -13.98 -4.26
CA LEU A 77 7.68 -12.68 -4.50
C LEU A 77 8.49 -12.14 -3.31
N GLY A 78 8.26 -12.70 -2.11
CA GLY A 78 8.86 -12.24 -0.86
C GLY A 78 8.43 -10.81 -0.50
N PRO A 79 8.94 -10.24 0.60
CA PRO A 79 8.66 -8.85 0.96
C PRO A 79 9.25 -7.87 -0.05
N MET A 80 8.57 -6.76 -0.29
CA MET A 80 9.07 -5.68 -1.15
C MET A 80 10.34 -5.04 -0.53
N PRO A 81 11.39 -4.82 -1.34
CA PRO A 81 12.58 -4.12 -0.89
C PRO A 81 12.23 -2.72 -0.41
N HIS A 82 12.63 -2.39 0.81
CA HIS A 82 12.50 -1.06 1.37
C HIS A 82 13.71 -0.75 2.26
N ILE A 83 14.00 0.54 2.43
CA ILE A 83 15.09 0.99 3.29
C ILE A 83 14.56 0.95 4.73
N GLY A 84 15.02 -0.04 5.49
CA GLY A 84 14.79 -0.13 6.93
C GLY A 84 15.59 0.92 7.71
N PRO A 85 15.23 1.18 8.98
CA PRO A 85 16.01 2.04 9.86
C PRO A 85 17.45 1.55 9.99
N SER A 86 18.42 2.48 10.00
CA SER A 86 19.84 2.18 10.22
C SER A 86 20.26 2.27 11.69
N ILE A 87 19.30 2.54 12.58
CA ILE A 87 19.50 2.77 14.01
C ILE A 87 19.33 1.45 14.76
N LYS A 88 20.23 1.18 15.72
CA LYS A 88 20.18 -0.02 16.57
C LYS A 88 19.18 0.15 17.71
N LYS A 89 18.80 -0.95 18.34
CA LYS A 89 18.07 -0.90 19.62
C LYS A 89 19.00 -0.48 20.76
N ARG A 90 18.42 -0.14 21.92
CA ARG A 90 19.16 0.23 23.15
C ARG A 90 20.19 -0.81 23.59
N ASP A 91 19.90 -2.09 23.37
CA ASP A 91 20.78 -3.21 23.70
C ASP A 91 21.88 -3.45 22.65
N GLY A 92 21.94 -2.64 21.60
CA GLY A 92 22.91 -2.74 20.50
C GLY A 92 22.55 -3.75 19.41
N SER A 93 21.41 -4.45 19.53
CA SER A 93 20.92 -5.36 18.50
C SER A 93 20.39 -4.62 17.27
N PRO A 94 20.33 -5.28 16.09
CA PRO A 94 19.75 -4.69 14.89
C PRO A 94 18.28 -4.30 15.09
N PRO A 95 17.77 -3.30 14.35
CA PRO A 95 16.36 -2.97 14.38
C PRO A 95 15.52 -4.10 13.81
N PHE A 96 14.26 -4.17 14.23
CA PHE A 96 13.31 -5.08 13.59
C PHE A 96 12.75 -4.42 12.33
N VAL A 97 12.93 -5.05 11.17
CA VAL A 97 12.37 -4.55 9.91
C VAL A 97 11.14 -5.39 9.58
N PRO A 98 9.91 -4.86 9.74
CA PRO A 98 8.71 -5.63 9.43
C PRO A 98 8.67 -5.97 7.94
N PRO A 99 8.20 -7.17 7.56
CA PRO A 99 8.00 -7.49 6.15
C PRO A 99 6.96 -6.54 5.56
N PHE A 100 7.27 -5.96 4.40
CA PHE A 100 6.37 -5.08 3.66
C PHE A 100 5.88 -5.81 2.41
N THR A 101 4.69 -6.41 2.47
CA THR A 101 4.08 -7.13 1.35
C THR A 101 3.18 -6.21 0.54
N ALA A 102 3.03 -6.49 -0.76
CA ALA A 102 2.18 -5.66 -1.62
C ALA A 102 0.69 -5.79 -1.27
N LEU A 103 0.28 -7.00 -0.84
CA LEU A 103 -1.04 -7.30 -0.33
C LEU A 103 -0.87 -8.06 1.00
N THR A 104 -1.54 -7.61 2.06
CA THR A 104 -1.60 -8.35 3.32
C THR A 104 -2.51 -9.56 3.18
N ARG A 105 -2.19 -10.63 3.91
CA ARG A 105 -2.92 -11.90 3.85
C ARG A 105 -3.71 -12.16 5.12
N ASP A 106 -3.05 -11.95 6.26
CA ASP A 106 -3.46 -12.47 7.57
C ASP A 106 -3.96 -11.37 8.49
N ARG A 107 -3.39 -10.17 8.39
CA ARG A 107 -3.65 -9.10 9.34
C ARG A 107 -3.54 -7.73 8.69
N ALA A 108 -4.54 -6.89 8.90
CA ALA A 108 -4.45 -5.46 8.64
C ALA A 108 -3.81 -4.75 9.83
N ARG A 109 -2.75 -3.99 9.57
CA ARG A 109 -1.92 -3.35 10.62
C ARG A 109 -2.10 -1.83 10.72
N PHE A 110 -2.84 -1.24 9.79
CA PHE A 110 -3.19 0.17 9.77
C PHE A 110 -4.39 0.42 8.83
N VAL A 111 -5.07 1.56 8.99
CA VAL A 111 -6.12 1.98 8.04
C VAL A 111 -5.47 2.27 6.71
N GLY A 112 -5.93 1.62 5.65
CA GLY A 112 -5.33 1.74 4.32
C GLY A 112 -4.40 0.58 3.94
N ASP A 113 -4.17 -0.39 4.82
CA ASP A 113 -3.40 -1.60 4.51
C ASP A 113 -4.02 -2.33 3.31
N ALA A 114 -3.20 -2.77 2.35
CA ALA A 114 -3.69 -3.24 1.05
C ALA A 114 -4.11 -4.71 1.14
N VAL A 115 -5.36 -5.04 0.80
CA VAL A 115 -5.94 -6.37 1.07
C VAL A 115 -6.21 -7.16 -0.21
N ALA A 116 -6.70 -6.48 -1.25
CA ALA A 116 -6.92 -7.08 -2.56
C ALA A 116 -6.64 -6.08 -3.68
N LEU A 117 -6.27 -6.60 -4.85
CA LEU A 117 -6.10 -5.85 -6.10
C LEU A 117 -7.13 -6.34 -7.11
N VAL A 118 -8.01 -5.45 -7.56
CA VAL A 118 -8.99 -5.72 -8.62
C VAL A 118 -8.47 -5.12 -9.91
N ILE A 119 -8.43 -5.91 -10.98
CA ILE A 119 -8.00 -5.48 -12.32
C ILE A 119 -9.20 -5.58 -13.25
N ALA A 120 -9.54 -4.50 -13.95
CA ALA A 120 -10.68 -4.45 -14.87
C ALA A 120 -10.38 -3.63 -16.13
N GLU A 121 -11.27 -3.71 -17.12
CA GLU A 121 -11.19 -2.97 -18.38
C GLU A 121 -11.31 -1.44 -18.18
N THR A 122 -12.01 -1.00 -17.13
CA THR A 122 -12.15 0.42 -16.78
C THR A 122 -11.92 0.65 -15.29
N ARG A 123 -11.52 1.87 -14.94
CA ARG A 123 -11.32 2.29 -13.54
C ARG A 123 -12.59 2.15 -12.69
N ASP A 124 -13.75 2.46 -13.26
CA ASP A 124 -15.00 2.42 -12.50
C ASP A 124 -15.49 0.98 -12.31
N GLN A 125 -15.33 0.09 -13.30
CA GLN A 125 -15.56 -1.34 -13.10
C GLN A 125 -14.67 -1.93 -12.00
N ALA A 126 -13.39 -1.54 -11.93
CA ALA A 126 -12.48 -2.03 -10.89
C ALA A 126 -12.94 -1.60 -9.48
N LYS A 127 -13.42 -0.36 -9.33
CA LYS A 127 -13.97 0.14 -8.06
C LYS A 127 -15.28 -0.57 -7.70
N ASP A 128 -16.22 -0.64 -8.64
CA ASP A 128 -17.53 -1.25 -8.41
C ASP A 128 -17.43 -2.74 -8.06
N ALA A 129 -16.45 -3.44 -8.65
CA ALA A 129 -16.16 -4.82 -8.32
C ALA A 129 -15.49 -4.98 -6.95
N ALA A 130 -14.66 -4.02 -6.52
CA ALA A 130 -14.03 -4.07 -5.20
C ALA A 130 -15.05 -4.02 -4.06
N GLU A 131 -16.16 -3.30 -4.23
CA GLU A 131 -17.29 -3.26 -3.28
C GLU A 131 -18.04 -4.61 -3.18
N ARG A 132 -17.73 -5.58 -4.06
CA ARG A 132 -18.30 -6.94 -4.04
C ARG A 132 -17.38 -7.98 -3.41
N ILE A 133 -16.23 -7.56 -2.88
CA ILE A 133 -15.35 -8.43 -2.11
C ILE A 133 -15.84 -8.45 -0.67
N ASP A 134 -16.19 -9.63 -0.17
CA ASP A 134 -16.58 -9.83 1.22
C ASP A 134 -15.37 -10.24 2.06
N ILE A 135 -15.09 -9.51 3.14
CA ILE A 135 -13.92 -9.73 3.99
C ILE A 135 -14.37 -9.88 5.44
N ASP A 136 -14.02 -11.03 6.02
CA ASP A 136 -14.25 -11.29 7.44
C ASP A 136 -13.06 -10.78 8.26
N TYR A 137 -13.24 -9.61 8.87
CA TYR A 137 -12.29 -9.02 9.80
C TYR A 137 -12.64 -9.38 11.24
N ALA A 138 -11.61 -9.67 12.04
CA ALA A 138 -11.70 -9.66 13.50
C ALA A 138 -10.91 -8.45 14.04
N PRO A 139 -11.56 -7.30 14.32
CA PRO A 139 -10.88 -6.11 14.81
C PRO A 139 -10.15 -6.36 16.13
N LEU A 140 -8.95 -5.80 16.22
CA LEU A 140 -8.10 -5.83 17.41
C LEU A 140 -7.93 -4.41 17.96
N PRO A 141 -7.56 -4.26 19.24
CA PRO A 141 -7.23 -2.94 19.77
C PRO A 141 -6.09 -2.30 18.97
N ALA A 142 -6.28 -1.05 18.55
CA ALA A 142 -5.29 -0.27 17.85
C ALA A 142 -4.58 0.69 18.81
N VAL A 143 -3.28 0.91 18.59
CA VAL A 143 -2.48 1.85 19.37
C VAL A 143 -2.02 2.98 18.45
N THR A 144 -2.41 4.21 18.76
CA THR A 144 -2.15 5.40 17.91
C THR A 144 -1.10 6.35 18.46
N ALA A 145 -0.60 6.09 19.68
CA ALA A 145 0.43 6.88 20.32
C ALA A 145 1.69 6.05 20.58
N SER A 146 2.85 6.52 20.13
CA SER A 146 4.12 5.80 20.27
C SER A 146 4.48 5.47 21.73
N ALA A 147 4.17 6.39 22.66
CA ALA A 147 4.40 6.16 24.10
C ALA A 147 3.53 5.02 24.66
N ALA A 148 2.31 4.85 24.15
CA ALA A 148 1.43 3.75 24.52
C ALA A 148 1.82 2.44 23.83
N ALA A 149 2.44 2.49 22.64
CA ALA A 149 2.81 1.29 21.87
C ALA A 149 3.81 0.39 22.61
N VAL A 150 4.71 0.98 23.40
CA VAL A 150 5.74 0.27 24.18
C VAL A 150 5.31 -0.06 25.62
N SER A 151 4.04 0.20 25.97
CA SER A 151 3.50 -0.18 27.27
C SER A 151 3.28 -1.70 27.35
N GLY A 152 3.35 -2.28 28.55
CA GLY A 152 3.24 -3.73 28.74
C GLY A 152 1.85 -4.31 28.43
N ASP A 153 0.83 -3.46 28.35
CA ASP A 153 -0.56 -3.77 28.01
C ASP A 153 -0.94 -3.38 26.56
N ALA A 154 0.01 -2.85 25.78
CA ALA A 154 -0.21 -2.52 24.39
C ALA A 154 -0.59 -3.76 23.56
N ALA A 155 -1.51 -3.57 22.61
CA ALA A 155 -1.74 -4.60 21.60
C ALA A 155 -0.47 -4.82 20.77
N VAL A 156 -0.06 -6.07 20.65
CA VAL A 156 1.13 -6.45 19.87
C VAL A 156 0.80 -6.41 18.39
N LEU A 157 1.54 -5.58 17.63
CA LEU A 157 1.32 -5.46 16.19
C LEU A 157 1.99 -6.61 15.41
N TRP A 158 3.19 -6.98 15.83
CA TRP A 158 4.03 -8.02 15.23
C TRP A 158 4.46 -9.03 16.31
N PRO A 159 4.04 -10.31 16.22
CA PRO A 159 4.39 -11.33 17.21
C PRO A 159 5.91 -11.51 17.43
N GLU A 160 6.72 -11.24 16.40
CA GLU A 160 8.18 -11.32 16.44
C GLU A 160 8.82 -10.22 17.30
N ILE A 161 8.06 -9.16 17.64
CA ILE A 161 8.49 -8.08 18.52
C ILE A 161 7.40 -7.66 19.51
N PRO A 162 7.17 -8.47 20.56
CA PRO A 162 6.08 -8.26 21.52
C PRO A 162 6.09 -6.88 22.23
N GLY A 163 7.24 -6.21 22.30
CA GLY A 163 7.35 -4.88 22.92
C GLY A 163 7.07 -3.70 21.98
N ASN A 164 6.74 -3.95 20.71
CA ASN A 164 6.51 -2.93 19.66
C ASN A 164 7.66 -1.90 19.47
N GLU A 165 8.86 -2.17 19.99
CA GLU A 165 10.03 -1.27 19.93
C GLU A 165 10.97 -1.64 18.78
N CYS A 166 10.79 -0.98 17.63
CA CYS A 166 11.54 -1.26 16.41
C CYS A 166 13.03 -0.87 16.51
N PHE A 167 13.31 0.33 17.02
CA PHE A 167 14.63 0.94 17.27
C PHE A 167 14.47 2.06 18.32
N VAL A 168 15.59 2.65 18.75
CA VAL A 168 15.62 3.81 19.66
C VAL A 168 16.45 4.93 19.08
#